data_AF-A0A2S6A8T6-F1
#
_entry.id   AF-A0A2S6A8T6-F1
#
_cell.length_a   1.000
_cell.length_b   1.000
_cell.length_c   1.000
_cell.angle_alpha   90.00
_cell.angle_beta   90.00
_cell.angle_gamma   90.00
#
_symmetry.space_group_name_H-M   'P 1'
#
loop_
_entity.id
_entity.type
_entity.pdbx_description
1 polymer ?
#
loop_
_entity_poly.entity_id
_entity_poly.type
_entity_poly.pdbx_seq_one_letter_code
_entity_poly.pdbx_strand_id
1 'polypeptide(L)'
;MAPSSVRGSSRRRSTRYLLAAIAAAVSVSIWAGPATAAPADTGSSSLSGDSGSSSGSGSGSGSGSASGSAALPLPSPRASIALSIAGSQAGKPYEWGGTGPNAYDCSGLVQWAFRQVGIMLPRTTWEQATAGSAVPVGAMMPGDVVIVNTDGSHEGIYAGGGMLLNAYGPGVPIGLTPLSEFDIYAIRRFF
;
A
#
# COMPACT_ATOMS: atom_id res chain seq x y z
N MET A 1 56.85 15.21 8.25
CA MET A 1 56.47 14.03 7.44
C MET A 1 55.00 13.75 7.71
N ALA A 2 54.14 13.96 6.71
CA ALA A 2 52.68 13.77 6.80
C ALA A 2 52.27 12.38 6.30
N PRO A 3 51.19 11.76 6.80
CA PRO A 3 50.58 10.59 6.18
C PRO A 3 49.38 11.00 5.30
N SER A 4 49.38 10.63 4.02
CA SER A 4 48.28 10.89 3.09
C SER A 4 47.75 9.60 2.47
N SER A 5 46.57 9.21 2.96
CA SER A 5 45.40 8.71 2.23
C SER A 5 45.51 7.51 1.28
N VAL A 6 45.02 6.37 1.78
CA VAL A 6 44.55 5.22 0.98
C VAL A 6 43.25 5.60 0.25
N ARG A 7 43.26 5.59 -1.09
CA ARG A 7 42.05 5.71 -1.93
C ARG A 7 41.30 4.39 -1.93
N GLY A 8 40.12 4.35 -1.33
CA GLY A 8 39.13 3.29 -1.54
C GLY A 8 38.50 3.44 -2.93
N SER A 9 38.66 2.44 -3.79
CA SER A 9 38.03 2.36 -5.10
C SER A 9 36.56 1.91 -4.94
N SER A 10 35.61 2.81 -5.16
CA SER A 10 34.20 2.46 -5.24
C SER A 10 33.93 1.69 -6.54
N ARG A 11 33.77 0.38 -6.42
CA ARG A 11 33.35 -0.48 -7.54
C ARG A 11 31.89 -0.20 -7.85
N ARG A 12 31.64 0.69 -8.82
CA ARG A 12 30.33 0.88 -9.44
C ARG A 12 29.97 -0.41 -10.20
N ARG A 13 29.07 -1.23 -9.66
CA ARG A 13 28.47 -2.35 -10.38
C ARG A 13 27.34 -1.81 -11.25
N SER A 14 27.64 -1.63 -12.52
CA SER A 14 26.66 -1.26 -13.54
C SER A 14 25.90 -2.52 -13.96
N THR A 15 24.80 -2.84 -13.30
CA THR A 15 23.96 -3.98 -13.68
C THR A 15 22.98 -3.52 -14.76
N ARG A 16 22.98 -4.20 -15.91
CA ARG A 16 22.09 -3.94 -17.04
C ARG A 16 20.73 -4.58 -16.76
N TYR A 17 19.67 -3.79 -16.73
CA TYR A 17 18.29 -4.26 -16.58
C TYR A 17 17.85 -5.01 -17.84
N LEU A 18 17.44 -6.28 -17.69
CA LEU A 18 16.76 -7.05 -18.73
C LEU A 18 15.26 -7.04 -18.40
N LEU A 19 14.49 -6.28 -19.17
CA LEU A 19 13.04 -6.22 -19.09
C LEU A 19 12.43 -7.37 -19.89
N ALA A 20 11.65 -8.23 -19.24
CA ALA A 20 10.73 -9.13 -19.91
C ALA A 20 9.32 -8.53 -19.83
N ALA A 21 8.87 -7.90 -20.92
CA ALA A 21 7.49 -7.44 -21.07
C ALA A 21 6.68 -8.54 -21.78
N ILE A 22 5.75 -9.17 -21.07
CA ILE A 22 4.71 -9.99 -21.69
C ILE A 22 3.48 -9.09 -21.86
N ALA A 23 3.28 -8.61 -23.09
CA ALA A 23 2.05 -7.95 -23.49
C ALA A 23 0.99 -9.01 -23.79
N ALA A 24 -0.07 -9.06 -22.98
CA ALA A 24 -1.30 -9.76 -23.33
C ALA A 24 -2.41 -8.73 -23.47
N ALA A 25 -2.68 -8.32 -24.71
CA ALA A 25 -3.88 -7.58 -25.07
C ALA A 25 -4.98 -8.58 -25.40
N VAL A 26 -6.06 -8.58 -24.62
CA VAL A 26 -7.33 -9.20 -25.04
C VAL A 26 -8.42 -8.15 -24.86
N SER A 27 -8.82 -7.56 -25.98
CA SER A 27 -9.96 -6.66 -26.07
C SER A 27 -11.17 -7.49 -26.48
N VAL A 28 -12.21 -7.53 -25.65
CA VAL A 28 -13.55 -7.99 -26.06
C VAL A 28 -14.52 -6.84 -25.81
N SER A 29 -14.90 -6.18 -26.89
CA SER A 29 -16.01 -5.23 -26.91
C SER A 29 -17.27 -5.99 -27.30
N ILE A 30 -18.25 -6.05 -26.41
CA ILE A 30 -19.62 -6.44 -26.76
C ILE A 30 -20.51 -5.22 -26.51
N TRP A 31 -21.07 -4.67 -27.59
CA TRP A 31 -22.12 -3.66 -27.57
C TRP A 31 -23.36 -4.21 -28.28
N ALA A 32 -24.46 -4.34 -27.54
CA ALA A 32 -25.86 -4.42 -27.98
C ALA A 32 -26.69 -4.56 -26.69
N GLY A 33 -27.72 -3.80 -26.34
CA GLY A 33 -28.51 -2.69 -26.86
C GLY A 33 -29.49 -2.30 -25.71
N PRO A 34 -30.39 -1.31 -25.87
CA PRO A 34 -31.22 -0.84 -24.76
C PRO A 34 -32.48 -1.70 -24.61
N ALA A 35 -32.78 -2.16 -23.39
CA ALA A 35 -34.07 -2.74 -23.06
C ALA A 35 -34.95 -1.66 -22.40
N THR A 36 -35.80 -1.03 -23.19
CA THR A 36 -36.94 -0.24 -22.71
C THR A 36 -38.16 -1.14 -22.59
N ALA A 37 -38.68 -1.34 -21.38
CA ALA A 37 -40.06 -1.75 -21.15
C ALA A 37 -40.57 -1.01 -19.90
N ALA A 38 -41.65 -0.26 -20.07
CA ALA A 38 -42.39 0.46 -19.03
C ALA A 38 -43.64 -0.35 -18.63
N PRO A 39 -44.60 0.21 -17.86
CA PRO A 39 -44.95 -0.20 -16.50
C PRO A 39 -46.27 -0.96 -16.39
N ALA A 40 -46.55 -1.58 -15.24
CA ALA A 40 -47.85 -1.61 -14.57
C ALA A 40 -47.88 -2.66 -13.45
N ASP A 41 -48.13 -2.22 -12.21
CA ASP A 41 -49.31 -2.62 -11.46
C ASP A 41 -49.43 -1.91 -10.11
N THR A 42 -50.57 -1.25 -9.97
CA THR A 42 -51.10 -0.60 -8.77
C THR A 42 -51.74 -1.67 -7.89
N GLY A 43 -51.35 -1.73 -6.61
CA GLY A 43 -52.00 -2.61 -5.64
C GLY A 43 -51.75 -2.16 -4.20
N SER A 44 -52.53 -1.19 -3.74
CA SER A 44 -52.64 -0.84 -2.33
C SER A 44 -53.40 -1.92 -1.56
N SER A 45 -52.85 -2.34 -0.42
CA SER A 45 -53.64 -2.60 0.80
C SER A 45 -52.70 -2.67 2.00
N SER A 46 -52.77 -1.62 2.82
CA SER A 46 -52.40 -1.60 4.22
C SER A 46 -53.30 -2.55 5.02
N LEU A 47 -52.77 -3.08 6.12
CA LEU A 47 -53.39 -3.12 7.46
C LEU A 47 -52.42 -3.82 8.44
N SER A 48 -52.08 -3.08 9.50
CA SER A 48 -51.98 -3.49 10.92
C SER A 48 -51.34 -4.84 11.25
N GLY A 49 -50.34 -4.98 12.11
CA GLY A 49 -49.79 -4.14 13.18
C GLY A 49 -49.23 -5.12 14.21
N ASP A 50 -48.05 -4.84 14.79
CA ASP A 50 -47.72 -5.30 16.13
C ASP A 50 -46.64 -4.40 16.73
N SER A 51 -46.81 -4.14 18.02
CA SER A 51 -46.12 -3.14 18.82
C SER A 51 -45.43 -3.84 19.99
N GLY A 52 -44.15 -3.54 20.20
CA GLY A 52 -43.43 -3.80 21.45
C GLY A 52 -42.01 -3.24 21.29
N SER A 53 -41.62 -2.10 21.88
CA SER A 53 -41.32 -1.87 23.31
C SER A 53 -40.34 -2.92 23.85
N SER A 54 -39.22 -2.64 24.51
CA SER A 54 -38.62 -1.42 25.04
C SER A 54 -37.27 -1.80 25.69
N SER A 55 -36.32 -0.86 25.67
CA SER A 55 -35.32 -0.52 26.71
C SER A 55 -34.77 -1.57 27.71
N GLY A 56 -33.44 -1.52 27.89
CA GLY A 56 -32.76 -1.85 29.16
C GLY A 56 -31.25 -2.02 28.94
N SER A 57 -30.45 -1.00 29.20
CA SER A 57 -29.75 -0.74 30.49
C SER A 57 -28.37 -1.39 30.53
N GLY A 58 -27.36 -0.55 30.72
CA GLY A 58 -25.96 -0.94 30.74
C GLY A 58 -25.55 -1.73 31.97
N SER A 59 -24.33 -2.26 31.92
CA SER A 59 -23.50 -2.53 33.09
C SER A 59 -22.06 -2.60 32.62
N GLY A 60 -21.22 -1.73 33.18
CA GLY A 60 -19.78 -1.84 33.06
C GLY A 60 -19.31 -3.14 33.69
N SER A 61 -18.25 -3.70 33.11
CA SER A 61 -17.33 -4.57 33.82
C SER A 61 -15.98 -4.36 33.19
N GLY A 62 -15.17 -3.53 33.86
CA GLY A 62 -13.75 -3.62 33.74
C GLY A 62 -13.33 -5.04 34.09
N SER A 63 -12.61 -5.67 33.18
CA SER A 63 -11.79 -6.82 33.48
C SER A 63 -10.52 -6.62 32.69
N GLY A 64 -9.56 -6.01 33.36
CA GLY A 64 -8.18 -6.05 32.96
C GLY A 64 -7.79 -7.51 32.77
N SER A 65 -7.42 -7.84 31.54
CA SER A 65 -6.58 -8.98 31.26
C SER A 65 -5.42 -8.44 30.48
N ALA A 66 -4.42 -7.96 31.21
CA ALA A 66 -3.05 -7.95 30.76
C ALA A 66 -2.62 -9.42 30.56
N SER A 67 -3.14 -10.06 29.52
CA SER A 67 -2.52 -11.25 28.97
C SER A 67 -1.49 -10.75 28.00
N GLY A 68 -0.24 -10.70 28.48
CA GLY A 68 0.96 -10.56 27.67
C GLY A 68 1.10 -11.78 26.75
N SER A 69 0.20 -11.89 25.78
CA SER A 69 0.53 -12.56 24.53
C SER A 69 1.52 -11.62 23.88
N ALA A 70 2.78 -12.05 23.78
CA ALA A 70 3.68 -11.47 22.80
C ALA A 70 2.90 -11.52 21.49
N ALA A 71 2.39 -10.36 21.06
CA ALA A 71 1.60 -10.26 19.85
C ALA A 71 2.55 -10.71 18.76
N LEU A 72 2.39 -11.95 18.30
CA LEU A 72 3.03 -12.39 17.08
C LEU A 72 2.73 -11.28 16.07
N PRO A 73 3.74 -10.73 15.38
CA PRO A 73 3.51 -9.64 14.46
C PRO A 73 2.49 -10.14 13.44
N LEU A 74 1.22 -9.77 13.58
CA LEU A 74 0.19 -10.18 12.65
C LEU A 74 0.27 -9.23 11.45
N PRO A 75 0.05 -9.73 10.22
CA PRO A 75 -0.12 -8.87 9.06
C PRO A 75 -1.27 -7.90 9.32
N SER A 76 -1.11 -6.64 8.94
CA SER A 76 -2.21 -5.68 8.95
C SER A 76 -3.13 -5.96 7.76
N PRO A 77 -4.41 -6.37 7.96
CA PRO A 77 -5.31 -6.65 6.85
C PRO A 77 -5.50 -5.42 5.94
N ARG A 78 -5.57 -4.22 6.54
CA ARG A 78 -5.67 -2.97 5.80
C ARG A 78 -4.42 -2.69 4.97
N ALA A 79 -3.23 -2.93 5.52
CA ALA A 79 -1.98 -2.75 4.79
C ALA A 79 -1.84 -3.74 3.61
N SER A 80 -2.30 -4.99 3.78
CA SER A 80 -2.35 -5.96 2.68
C SER A 80 -3.33 -5.54 1.57
N ILE A 81 -4.47 -4.95 1.93
CA ILE A 81 -5.39 -4.36 0.95
C ILE A 81 -4.75 -3.14 0.27
N ALA A 82 -4.07 -2.27 1.01
CA ALA A 82 -3.34 -1.13 0.44
C ALA A 82 -2.27 -1.57 -0.57
N LEU A 83 -1.53 -2.66 -0.28
CA LEU A 83 -0.61 -3.27 -1.24
C LEU A 83 -1.33 -3.68 -2.54
N SER A 84 -2.49 -4.34 -2.43
CA SER A 84 -3.26 -4.75 -3.62
C SER A 84 -3.76 -3.55 -4.45
N ILE A 85 -4.15 -2.47 -3.78
CA ILE A 85 -4.63 -1.22 -4.39
C ILE A 85 -3.48 -0.49 -5.09
N ALA A 86 -2.30 -0.40 -4.47
CA ALA A 86 -1.11 0.09 -5.12
C ALA A 86 -0.75 -0.77 -6.34
N GLY A 87 -0.91 -2.09 -6.23
CA GLY A 87 -0.64 -3.04 -7.30
C GLY A 87 -1.50 -2.80 -8.55
N SER A 88 -2.72 -2.32 -8.38
CA SER A 88 -3.60 -1.95 -9.50
C SER A 88 -3.12 -0.72 -10.26
N GLN A 89 -2.08 -0.03 -9.80
CA GLN A 89 -1.44 1.10 -10.48
C GLN A 89 -0.21 0.67 -11.30
N ALA A 90 0.14 -0.63 -11.31
CA ALA A 90 1.26 -1.14 -12.07
C ALA A 90 1.20 -0.74 -13.56
N GLY A 91 2.34 -0.39 -14.13
CA GLY A 91 2.47 0.09 -15.51
C GLY A 91 2.24 1.60 -15.70
N LYS A 92 1.68 2.32 -14.72
CA LYS A 92 1.56 3.78 -14.79
C LYS A 92 2.93 4.46 -14.69
N PRO A 93 3.09 5.67 -15.26
CA PRO A 93 4.35 6.40 -15.20
C PRO A 93 4.65 6.92 -13.80
N TYR A 94 5.94 7.08 -13.53
CA TYR A 94 6.44 7.90 -12.43
C TYR A 94 6.32 9.38 -12.78
N GLU A 95 5.90 10.20 -11.81
CA GLU A 95 5.94 11.66 -11.90
C GLU A 95 6.35 12.24 -10.54
N TRP A 96 7.40 13.06 -10.50
CA TRP A 96 7.83 13.72 -9.25
C TRP A 96 6.71 14.59 -8.69
N GLY A 97 6.35 14.39 -7.43
CA GLY A 97 5.21 15.07 -6.80
C GLY A 97 3.85 14.42 -7.10
N GLY A 98 3.79 13.42 -7.99
CA GLY A 98 2.54 12.78 -8.43
C GLY A 98 1.80 12.08 -7.30
N THR A 99 0.48 12.30 -7.23
CA THR A 99 -0.42 11.72 -6.19
C THR A 99 -1.64 11.02 -6.80
N GLY A 100 -1.56 10.66 -8.09
CA GLY A 100 -2.62 10.01 -8.85
C GLY A 100 -3.61 10.98 -9.52
N PRO A 101 -4.58 10.43 -10.27
CA PRO A 101 -4.72 9.01 -10.58
C PRO A 101 -3.84 8.55 -11.75
N ASN A 102 -3.24 9.47 -12.52
CA ASN A 102 -2.57 9.13 -13.78
C ASN A 102 -1.10 8.76 -13.61
N ALA A 103 -0.43 9.34 -12.62
CA ALA A 103 0.97 9.12 -12.30
C ALA A 103 1.21 9.32 -10.80
N TYR A 104 2.31 8.74 -10.30
CA TYR A 104 2.67 8.79 -8.88
C TYR A 104 4.18 8.97 -8.72
N ASP A 105 4.61 9.61 -7.64
CA ASP A 105 5.94 9.35 -7.09
C ASP A 105 5.88 8.25 -6.02
N CYS A 106 7.03 7.91 -5.44
CA CYS A 106 7.15 6.82 -4.47
C CYS A 106 6.19 7.01 -3.29
N SER A 107 6.28 8.14 -2.62
CA SER A 107 5.47 8.44 -1.43
C SER A 107 4.01 8.76 -1.74
N GLY A 108 3.73 9.33 -2.91
CA GLY A 108 2.39 9.57 -3.41
C GLY A 108 1.63 8.28 -3.74
N LEU A 109 2.30 7.26 -4.27
CA LEU A 109 1.70 5.93 -4.48
C LEU A 109 1.30 5.29 -3.14
N VAL A 110 2.22 5.28 -2.18
CA VAL A 110 1.98 4.71 -0.84
C VAL A 110 0.85 5.46 -0.14
N GLN A 111 0.95 6.79 -0.05
CA GLN A 111 -0.08 7.64 0.55
C GLN A 111 -1.46 7.42 -0.09
N TRP A 112 -1.53 7.40 -1.43
CA TRP A 112 -2.78 7.21 -2.14
C TRP A 112 -3.41 5.84 -1.84
N ALA A 113 -2.62 4.78 -1.80
CA ALA A 113 -3.09 3.42 -1.56
C ALA A 113 -3.60 3.24 -0.11
N PHE A 114 -2.85 3.74 0.88
CA PHE A 114 -3.27 3.69 2.29
C PHE A 114 -4.51 4.55 2.56
N ARG A 115 -4.68 5.66 1.83
CA ARG A 115 -5.90 6.48 1.90
C ARG A 115 -7.15 5.69 1.50
N GLN A 116 -7.07 4.77 0.54
CA GLN A 116 -8.22 3.96 0.13
C GLN A 116 -8.71 3.00 1.23
N VAL A 117 -7.84 2.65 2.18
CA VAL A 117 -8.19 1.83 3.34
C VAL A 117 -8.40 2.66 4.61
N GLY A 118 -8.56 3.98 4.47
CA GLY A 118 -8.85 4.90 5.57
C GLY A 118 -7.65 5.31 6.43
N ILE A 119 -6.42 5.02 5.99
CA ILE A 119 -5.19 5.37 6.70
C ILE A 119 -4.59 6.63 6.07
N MET A 120 -4.54 7.72 6.83
CA MET A 120 -3.92 8.97 6.37
C MET A 120 -2.43 8.93 6.65
N LEU A 121 -1.62 8.99 5.58
CA LEU A 121 -0.17 9.10 5.68
C LEU A 121 0.28 10.53 5.35
N PRO A 122 1.36 11.01 5.98
CA PRO A 122 2.00 12.25 5.58
C PRO A 122 2.58 12.12 4.15
N ARG A 123 2.92 13.25 3.53
CA ARG A 123 3.17 13.28 2.08
C ARG A 123 4.54 12.73 1.71
N THR A 124 5.55 12.94 2.54
CA THR A 124 6.94 12.66 2.17
C THR A 124 7.45 11.36 2.79
N THR A 125 8.45 10.75 2.14
CA THR A 125 9.10 9.51 2.63
C THR A 125 9.65 9.69 4.04
N TRP A 126 10.27 10.83 4.34
CA TRP A 126 10.84 11.11 5.67
C TRP A 126 9.78 11.23 6.76
N GLU A 127 8.64 11.86 6.47
CA GLU A 127 7.54 11.92 7.43
C GLU A 127 6.94 10.52 7.63
N GLN A 128 6.72 9.78 6.54
CA GLN A 128 6.24 8.39 6.61
C GLN A 128 7.20 7.48 7.36
N ALA A 129 8.52 7.71 7.22
CA ALA A 129 9.57 7.01 7.95
C ALA A 129 9.53 7.20 9.46
N THR A 130 8.70 8.10 9.99
CA THR A 130 8.49 8.30 11.44
C THR A 130 7.06 7.99 11.90
N ALA A 131 6.16 7.69 10.97
CA ALA A 131 4.76 7.38 11.24
C ALA A 131 4.54 5.87 11.46
N GLY A 132 3.39 5.52 12.04
CA GLY A 132 3.02 4.12 12.28
C GLY A 132 3.93 3.40 13.29
N SER A 133 3.91 2.07 13.25
CA SER A 133 4.72 1.23 14.14
C SER A 133 6.02 0.81 13.48
N ALA A 134 7.15 0.93 14.18
CA ALA A 134 8.44 0.44 13.71
C ALA A 134 8.45 -1.10 13.63
N VAL A 135 9.01 -1.64 12.56
CA VAL A 135 9.14 -3.10 12.37
C VAL A 135 10.62 -3.46 12.18
N PRO A 136 11.16 -4.45 12.91
CA PRO A 136 12.50 -4.95 12.65
C PRO A 136 12.53 -5.77 11.34
N VAL A 137 13.66 -5.80 10.64
CA VAL A 137 13.82 -6.48 9.33
C VAL A 137 13.31 -7.93 9.36
N GLY A 138 13.60 -8.68 10.43
CA GLY A 138 13.16 -10.07 10.57
C GLY A 138 11.65 -10.29 10.80
N ALA A 139 10.87 -9.21 10.98
CA ALA A 139 9.42 -9.24 11.16
C ALA A 139 8.65 -8.52 10.05
N MET A 140 9.34 -8.15 8.96
CA MET A 140 8.75 -7.52 7.78
C MET A 140 7.69 -8.44 7.15
N MET A 141 6.54 -7.88 6.79
CA MET A 141 5.41 -8.60 6.20
C MET A 141 4.80 -7.85 5.01
N PRO A 142 4.15 -8.56 4.07
CA PRO A 142 3.48 -7.91 2.95
C PRO A 142 2.50 -6.84 3.42
N GLY A 143 2.62 -5.64 2.85
CA GLY A 143 1.89 -4.44 3.26
C GLY A 143 2.70 -3.46 4.12
N ASP A 144 3.83 -3.86 4.69
CA ASP A 144 4.72 -2.91 5.37
C ASP A 144 5.27 -1.89 4.38
N VAL A 145 5.33 -0.62 4.79
CA VAL A 145 6.01 0.43 4.02
C VAL A 145 7.49 0.35 4.34
N VAL A 146 8.31 0.19 3.31
CA VAL A 146 9.77 0.09 3.44
C VAL A 146 10.39 1.33 2.85
N ILE A 147 10.99 2.13 3.72
CA ILE A 147 11.78 3.30 3.35
C ILE A 147 13.20 2.81 3.10
N VAL A 148 13.74 3.18 1.95
CA VAL A 148 15.00 2.68 1.42
C VAL A 148 15.92 3.82 0.99
N ASN A 149 17.13 3.45 0.58
CA ASN A 149 18.31 4.30 0.43
C ASN A 149 18.82 4.79 1.80
N THR A 150 20.13 4.94 1.95
CA THR A 150 20.75 5.34 3.24
C THR A 150 20.24 6.68 3.79
N ASP A 151 19.67 7.53 2.94
CA ASP A 151 19.11 8.84 3.27
C ASP A 151 17.56 8.86 3.39
N GLY A 152 16.89 7.71 3.20
CA GLY A 152 15.44 7.59 3.25
C GLY A 152 14.71 8.29 2.09
N SER A 153 15.41 8.52 0.97
CA SER A 153 14.89 9.27 -0.19
C SER A 153 13.85 8.52 -1.03
N HIS A 154 13.64 7.23 -0.80
CA HIS A 154 12.71 6.42 -1.58
C HIS A 154 11.93 5.44 -0.71
N GLU A 155 10.77 4.99 -1.17
CA GLU A 155 9.98 3.99 -0.47
C GLU A 155 9.09 3.17 -1.39
N GLY A 156 8.51 2.11 -0.83
CA GLY A 156 7.47 1.31 -1.46
C GLY A 156 6.77 0.43 -0.45
N ILE A 157 5.83 -0.39 -0.92
CA ILE A 157 5.10 -1.36 -0.09
C ILE A 157 5.73 -2.73 -0.31
N TYR A 158 6.14 -3.40 0.77
CA TYR A 158 6.71 -4.74 0.69
C TYR A 158 5.67 -5.72 0.15
N ALA A 159 6.02 -6.44 -0.90
CA ALA A 159 5.13 -7.37 -1.58
C ALA A 159 5.33 -8.84 -1.14
N GLY A 160 6.28 -9.10 -0.23
CA GLY A 160 6.75 -10.46 0.06
C GLY A 160 7.82 -10.92 -0.93
N GLY A 161 8.45 -12.07 -0.64
CA GLY A 161 9.43 -12.69 -1.55
C GLY A 161 10.66 -11.82 -1.85
N GLY A 162 10.98 -10.83 -1.00
CA GLY A 162 12.07 -9.90 -1.26
C GLY A 162 11.76 -8.84 -2.33
N MET A 163 10.48 -8.59 -2.62
CA MET A 163 10.05 -7.62 -3.62
C MET A 163 9.41 -6.38 -2.99
N LEU A 164 9.65 -5.23 -3.61
CA LEU A 164 9.12 -3.93 -3.24
C LEU A 164 8.26 -3.38 -4.37
N LEU A 165 6.98 -3.13 -4.12
CA LEU A 165 6.11 -2.44 -5.05
C LEU A 165 6.31 -0.92 -4.91
N ASN A 166 6.78 -0.25 -5.96
CA ASN A 166 7.08 1.18 -5.90
C ASN A 166 6.87 1.89 -7.25
N ALA A 167 6.81 3.22 -7.17
CA ALA A 167 7.04 4.10 -8.31
C ALA A 167 8.54 4.47 -8.29
N TYR A 168 9.38 3.69 -9.00
CA TYR A 168 10.84 3.73 -8.84
C TYR A 168 11.48 5.08 -9.24
N GLY A 169 11.11 5.64 -10.38
CA GLY A 169 11.70 6.88 -10.88
C GLY A 169 11.33 7.17 -12.34
N PRO A 170 11.72 8.34 -12.89
CA PRO A 170 11.35 8.75 -14.24
C PRO A 170 11.75 7.72 -15.29
N GLY A 171 10.81 7.41 -16.21
CA GLY A 171 11.02 6.42 -17.27
C GLY A 171 10.89 4.96 -16.85
N VAL A 172 10.68 4.68 -15.55
CA VAL A 172 10.39 3.34 -15.02
C VAL A 172 8.92 3.29 -14.60
N PRO A 173 8.09 2.42 -15.20
CA PRO A 173 6.70 2.25 -14.77
C PRO A 173 6.61 1.74 -13.34
N ILE A 174 5.49 2.05 -12.67
CA ILE A 174 5.17 1.48 -11.35
C ILE A 174 5.18 -0.04 -11.43
N GLY A 175 5.86 -0.69 -10.48
CA GLY A 175 6.02 -2.13 -10.51
C GLY A 175 6.82 -2.68 -9.35
N LEU A 176 7.14 -3.97 -9.44
CA LEU A 176 7.95 -4.67 -8.46
C LEU A 176 9.44 -4.48 -8.76
N THR A 177 10.20 -4.15 -7.73
CA THR A 177 11.66 -4.11 -7.77
C THR A 177 12.24 -5.00 -6.67
N PRO A 178 13.37 -5.70 -6.91
CA PRO A 178 14.02 -6.47 -5.86
C PRO A 178 14.46 -5.57 -4.71
N LEU A 179 14.05 -5.92 -3.49
CA LEU A 179 14.45 -5.17 -2.28
C LEU A 179 15.97 -5.19 -2.06
N SER A 180 16.66 -6.21 -2.57
CA SER A 180 18.12 -6.34 -2.53
C SER A 180 18.87 -5.27 -3.31
N GLU A 181 18.18 -4.48 -4.15
CA GLU A 181 18.79 -3.34 -4.86
C GLU A 181 18.96 -2.11 -3.97
N PHE A 182 18.34 -2.10 -2.79
CA PHE A 182 18.34 -0.96 -1.88
C PHE A 182 18.89 -1.28 -0.49
N ASP A 183 19.41 -0.26 0.17
CA ASP A 183 19.66 -0.28 1.60
C ASP A 183 18.38 0.10 2.36
N ILE A 184 17.98 -0.70 3.35
CA ILE A 184 16.78 -0.42 4.17
C ILE A 184 17.10 0.69 5.18
N TYR A 185 16.32 1.77 5.14
CA TYR A 185 16.38 2.86 6.10
C TYR A 185 15.44 2.63 7.29
N ALA A 186 14.17 2.32 7.00
CA ALA A 186 13.16 2.06 8.02
C ALA A 186 12.03 1.18 7.47
N ILE A 187 11.31 0.49 8.36
CA ILE A 187 10.13 -0.31 8.02
C ILE A 187 8.99 0.10 8.93
N ARG A 188 7.85 0.42 8.35
CA ARG A 188 6.68 0.96 9.05
C ARG A 188 5.43 0.13 8.75
N ARG A 189 4.72 -0.23 9.81
CA ARG A 189 3.43 -0.92 9.75
C ARG A 189 2.31 0.01 10.18
N PHE A 190 1.22 -0.01 9.40
CA PHE A 190 0.01 0.77 9.65
C PHE A 190 -1.20 -0.17 9.79
N PHE A 191 -2.18 0.22 10.61
CA PHE A 191 -3.34 -0.61 11.00
C PHE A 191 -4.66 0.14 10.78
#